data_AF-A0A1R3US38-F1
#
_entry.id   AF-A0A1R3US38-F1
#
_cell.length_a   1.000
_cell.length_b   1.000
_cell.length_c   1.000
_cell.angle_alpha   90.00
_cell.angle_beta   90.00
_cell.angle_gamma   90.00
#
_symmetry.space_group_name_H-M   'P 1'
#
loop_
_entity.id
_entity.type
_entity.pdbx_description
1 polymer ?
#
loop_
_entity_poly.entity_id
_entity_poly.type
_entity_poly.pdbx_seq_one_letter_code
_entity_poly.pdbx_strand_id
1 'polypeptide(L)'
;MRWRAIVAADPAYYQYMADQGMLDSDRIDFPTGQRQRRVTLEGDRVHIGRGSRSRGFFPEIDLGGPGGDPAISHIHAILLARPGGTWSLLDPGSTNGTTINGTANPITHNVEVPLNDSDRIYVGAWTAILLQKG
;
A
#
# COMPACT_ATOMS: atom_id res chain seq x y z
N MET A 1 -1.23 19.48 11.50
CA MET A 1 -0.34 18.33 11.77
C MET A 1 -0.09 17.62 10.45
N ARG A 2 1.16 17.21 10.19
CA ARG A 2 1.56 16.64 8.89
C ARG A 2 1.61 15.12 9.01
N TRP A 3 0.99 14.42 8.07
CA TRP A 3 1.05 12.95 8.02
C TRP A 3 2.14 12.48 7.06
N ARG A 4 2.69 11.30 7.35
CA ARG A 4 3.67 10.63 6.51
C ARG A 4 3.29 9.16 6.32
N ALA A 5 3.49 8.66 5.11
CA ALA A 5 3.50 7.25 4.79
C ALA A 5 4.95 6.73 4.81
N ILE A 6 5.19 5.71 5.61
CA ILE A 6 6.44 4.99 5.70
C ILE A 6 6.27 3.68 4.94
N VAL A 7 6.95 3.54 3.79
CA VAL A 7 6.84 2.38 2.91
C VAL A 7 8.04 1.47 3.10
N ALA A 8 7.81 0.17 3.30
CA ALA A 8 8.85 -0.84 3.38
C ALA A 8 8.33 -2.21 2.88
N ALA A 9 9.26 -3.11 2.55
CA ALA A 9 8.96 -4.53 2.42
C ALA A 9 8.94 -5.17 3.81
N ASP A 10 7.89 -5.93 4.13
CA ASP A 10 7.70 -6.60 5.42
C ASP A 10 7.84 -8.13 5.25
N PRO A 11 8.91 -8.73 5.80
CA PRO A 11 9.15 -10.17 5.66
C PRO A 11 8.12 -11.01 6.40
N ALA A 12 7.52 -10.51 7.48
CA ALA A 12 6.50 -11.25 8.21
C ALA A 12 5.19 -11.29 7.41
N TYR A 13 4.83 -10.18 6.76
CA TYR A 13 3.69 -10.15 5.85
C TYR A 13 3.89 -11.06 4.63
N TYR A 14 5.07 -11.02 4.02
CA TYR A 14 5.40 -11.92 2.92
C TYR A 14 5.28 -13.41 3.32
N GLN A 15 5.86 -13.78 4.46
CA GLN A 15 5.78 -15.15 4.95
C GLN A 15 4.33 -15.56 5.23
N TYR A 16 3.55 -14.68 5.86
CA TYR A 16 2.12 -14.92 6.08
C TYR A 16 1.37 -15.18 4.77
N MET A 17 1.59 -14.36 3.74
CA MET A 17 0.94 -14.53 2.44
C MET A 17 1.31 -15.86 1.78
N ALA A 18 2.57 -16.28 1.89
CA ALA A 18 3.03 -17.58 1.41
C ALA A 18 2.40 -18.75 2.19
N ASP A 19 2.39 -18.68 3.52
CA ASP A 19 1.81 -19.71 4.39
C ASP A 19 0.31 -19.89 4.19
N GLN A 20 -0.41 -18.81 3.84
CA GLN A 20 -1.84 -18.84 3.51
C GLN A 20 -2.11 -19.28 2.05
N GLY A 21 -1.08 -19.54 1.24
CA GLY A 21 -1.23 -19.88 -0.18
C GLY A 21 -1.78 -18.74 -1.04
N MET A 22 -1.73 -17.50 -0.53
CA MET A 22 -2.14 -16.29 -1.26
C MET A 22 -1.00 -15.72 -2.13
N LEU A 23 0.21 -16.23 -1.94
CA LEU A 23 1.41 -15.86 -2.68
C LEU A 23 2.16 -17.12 -3.12
N ASP A 24 2.49 -17.21 -4.41
CA ASP A 24 3.36 -18.25 -4.95
C ASP A 24 4.83 -17.85 -4.74
N SER A 25 5.41 -18.31 -3.63
CA SER A 25 6.78 -17.98 -3.23
C SER A 25 7.86 -18.58 -4.14
N ASP A 26 7.52 -19.57 -4.99
CA ASP A 26 8.44 -20.11 -5.99
C ASP A 26 8.58 -19.18 -7.20
N ARG A 27 7.64 -18.24 -7.36
CA ARG A 27 7.59 -17.30 -8.49
C ARG A 27 7.84 -15.85 -8.10
N ILE A 28 7.60 -15.51 -6.84
CA ILE A 28 7.69 -14.15 -6.33
C ILE A 28 8.62 -14.17 -5.12
N ASP A 29 9.90 -13.86 -5.37
CA ASP A 29 10.93 -13.76 -4.32
C ASP A 29 10.72 -12.51 -3.46
N PHE A 30 11.00 -12.63 -2.16
CA PHE A 30 11.09 -11.45 -1.29
C PHE A 30 12.23 -10.52 -1.77
N PRO A 31 12.00 -9.20 -1.86
CA PRO A 31 12.99 -8.30 -2.43
C PRO A 31 14.20 -8.13 -1.49
N THR A 32 15.40 -8.10 -2.07
CA THR A 32 16.64 -7.81 -1.35
C THR A 32 17.06 -6.36 -1.51
N GLY A 33 17.61 -5.76 -0.45
CA GLY A 33 18.20 -4.42 -0.51
C GLY A 33 17.23 -3.24 -0.66
N GLN A 34 15.91 -3.46 -0.56
CA GLN A 34 14.94 -2.36 -0.54
C GLN A 34 15.12 -1.48 0.70
N ARG A 35 15.19 -0.17 0.48
CA ARG A 35 15.26 0.82 1.56
C ARG A 35 13.86 1.33 1.87
N GLN A 36 13.59 1.50 3.17
CA GLN A 36 12.41 2.20 3.64
C GLN A 36 12.35 3.61 3.03
N ARG A 37 11.16 3.99 2.54
CA ARG A 37 10.89 5.33 2.00
C ARG A 37 9.92 6.08 2.91
N ARG A 38 10.05 7.40 2.98
CA ARG A 38 9.12 8.28 3.69
C ARG A 38 8.51 9.24 2.69
N VAL A 39 7.19 9.22 2.59
CA VAL A 39 6.42 10.10 1.70
C VAL A 39 5.52 10.98 2.57
N THR A 40 5.55 12.30 2.35
CA THR A 40 4.61 13.19 3.04
C THR A 40 3.25 13.09 2.36
N LEU A 41 2.17 12.98 3.13
CA LEU A 41 0.82 13.02 2.57
C LEU A 41 0.38 14.47 2.39
N GLU A 42 0.13 14.87 1.15
CA GLU A 42 -0.22 16.23 0.75
C GLU A 42 -1.34 16.21 -0.32
N GLY A 43 -2.09 17.31 -0.43
CA GLY A 43 -3.22 17.42 -1.34
C GLY A 43 -4.50 16.71 -0.85
N ASP A 44 -5.49 16.60 -1.74
CA ASP A 44 -6.80 16.02 -1.43
C ASP A 44 -6.80 14.48 -1.51
N ARG A 45 -5.87 13.90 -2.29
CA ARG A 45 -5.72 12.47 -2.47
C ARG A 45 -4.27 12.09 -2.79
N VAL A 46 -3.90 10.88 -2.38
CA VAL A 46 -2.60 10.25 -2.69
C VAL A 46 -2.88 8.84 -3.19
N HIS A 47 -2.50 8.56 -4.43
CA HIS A 47 -2.63 7.23 -5.02
C HIS A 47 -1.45 6.36 -4.61
N ILE A 48 -1.76 5.10 -4.33
CA ILE A 48 -0.82 4.02 -4.07
C ILE A 48 -0.98 3.01 -5.20
N GLY A 49 0.11 2.66 -5.85
CA GLY A 49 0.07 1.67 -6.91
C GLY A 49 1.34 1.60 -7.71
N ARG A 50 1.25 1.00 -8.88
CA ARG A 50 2.38 0.85 -9.80
C ARG A 50 2.23 1.75 -11.02
N GLY A 51 3.20 2.63 -11.23
CA GLY A 51 3.26 3.52 -12.38
C GLY A 51 3.22 2.79 -13.73
N SER A 52 2.67 3.45 -14.74
CA SER A 52 2.58 2.95 -16.11
C SER A 52 2.81 4.08 -17.12
N ARG A 53 3.94 3.99 -17.83
CA ARG A 53 4.29 4.92 -18.92
C ARG A 53 3.26 4.87 -20.06
N SER A 54 2.81 3.68 -20.46
CA SER A 54 1.87 3.52 -21.55
C SER A 54 0.48 4.07 -21.24
N ARG A 55 0.09 4.11 -19.96
CA ARG A 55 -1.17 4.70 -19.49
C ARG A 55 -1.04 6.15 -19.03
N GLY A 56 0.17 6.71 -19.06
CA GLY A 56 0.44 8.07 -18.56
C GLY A 56 0.10 8.26 -17.07
N PHE A 57 0.12 7.20 -16.27
CA PHE A 57 -0.29 7.22 -14.87
C PHE A 57 0.91 6.97 -13.96
N PHE A 58 1.14 7.88 -13.01
CA PHE A 58 2.21 7.79 -12.02
C PHE A 58 1.64 8.15 -10.64
N PRO A 59 1.44 7.15 -9.76
CA PRO A 59 0.88 7.40 -8.43
C PRO A 59 1.90 8.14 -7.56
N GLU A 60 1.40 8.94 -6.62
CA GLU A 60 2.23 9.70 -5.69
C GLU A 60 3.08 8.77 -4.80
N ILE A 61 2.53 7.61 -4.43
CA ILE A 61 3.28 6.49 -3.85
C ILE A 61 3.42 5.41 -4.93
N ASP A 62 4.44 5.56 -5.78
CA ASP A 62 4.80 4.56 -6.79
C ASP A 62 5.58 3.40 -6.18
N LEU A 63 4.99 2.23 -6.24
CA LEU A 63 5.50 0.95 -5.75
C LEU A 63 5.93 0.04 -6.91
N GLY A 64 5.98 0.61 -8.12
CA GLY A 64 6.50 0.01 -9.33
C GLY A 64 8.00 0.12 -9.53
N GLY A 65 8.42 -0.22 -10.74
CA GLY A 65 9.80 -0.10 -11.20
C GLY A 65 10.68 -1.31 -10.85
N PRO A 66 12.00 -1.19 -11.06
CA PRO A 66 12.95 -2.26 -10.74
C PRO A 66 12.88 -2.63 -9.26
N GLY A 67 12.64 -3.92 -8.97
CA GLY A 67 12.48 -4.43 -7.62
C GLY A 67 11.14 -4.07 -6.95
N GLY A 68 10.21 -3.43 -7.65
CA GLY A 68 8.87 -3.15 -7.16
C GLY A 68 8.04 -4.42 -6.93
N ASP A 69 6.95 -4.29 -6.19
CA ASP A 69 6.08 -5.40 -5.83
C ASP A 69 5.21 -5.81 -7.04
N PRO A 70 5.38 -7.04 -7.58
CA PRO A 70 4.71 -7.46 -8.80
C PRO A 70 3.21 -7.67 -8.60
N ALA A 71 2.76 -7.86 -7.36
CA ALA A 71 1.37 -8.07 -6.99
C ALA A 71 0.60 -6.74 -6.81
N ILE A 72 1.23 -5.60 -7.10
CA ILE A 72 0.59 -4.29 -7.00
C ILE A 72 -0.11 -3.89 -8.31
N SER A 73 -1.36 -3.47 -8.15
CA SER A 73 -2.22 -2.94 -9.21
C SER A 73 -1.76 -1.53 -9.61
N HIS A 74 -2.16 -1.08 -10.81
CA HIS A 74 -1.80 0.27 -11.26
C HIS A 74 -2.34 1.36 -10.34
N ILE A 75 -3.62 1.26 -9.98
CA ILE A 75 -4.23 2.00 -8.88
C ILE A 75 -4.67 0.92 -7.89
N HIS A 76 -3.97 0.80 -6.78
CA HIS A 76 -4.21 -0.26 -5.81
C HIS A 76 -4.97 0.25 -4.59
N ALA A 77 -4.59 1.41 -4.08
CA ALA A 77 -5.33 2.09 -3.04
C ALA A 77 -5.22 3.61 -3.18
N ILE A 78 -6.11 4.33 -2.52
CA ILE A 78 -6.15 5.79 -2.53
C ILE A 78 -6.31 6.26 -1.08
N LEU A 79 -5.39 7.11 -0.63
CA LEU A 79 -5.55 7.86 0.61
C LEU A 79 -6.30 9.15 0.28
N LEU A 80 -7.37 9.43 1.01
CA LEU A 80 -8.24 10.57 0.80
C LEU A 80 -8.18 11.49 2.02
N ALA A 81 -7.83 12.76 1.81
CA ALA A 81 -7.80 13.74 2.88
C ALA A 81 -9.23 14.02 3.39
N ARG A 82 -9.36 14.19 4.70
CA ARG A 82 -10.65 14.48 5.35
C ARG A 82 -10.60 15.78 6.16
N PRO A 83 -11.77 16.42 6.38
CA PRO A 83 -11.87 17.54 7.30
C PRO A 83 -11.23 17.21 8.66
N GLY A 84 -10.53 18.18 9.25
CA GLY A 84 -9.78 17.96 10.48
C GLY A 84 -8.35 17.40 10.29
N GLY A 85 -7.91 17.21 9.05
CA GLY A 85 -6.54 16.78 8.75
C GLY A 85 -6.28 15.30 9.04
N THR A 86 -7.31 14.48 8.89
CA THR A 86 -7.24 13.01 8.95
C THR A 86 -7.25 12.44 7.52
N TRP A 87 -7.05 11.13 7.41
CA TRP A 87 -7.04 10.42 6.13
C TRP A 87 -7.99 9.22 6.18
N SER A 88 -8.56 8.86 5.04
CA SER A 88 -9.26 7.59 4.84
C SER A 88 -8.57 6.79 3.75
N LEU A 89 -8.62 5.47 3.85
CA LEU A 89 -8.19 4.53 2.82
C LEU A 89 -9.38 4.11 1.95
N LEU A 90 -9.15 3.99 0.65
CA LEU A 90 -10.10 3.46 -0.31
C LEU A 90 -9.37 2.46 -1.22
N ASP A 91 -9.92 1.26 -1.38
CA ASP A 91 -9.49 0.32 -2.43
C ASP A 91 -10.48 0.43 -3.61
N PRO A 92 -10.06 0.89 -4.82
CA PRO A 92 -10.96 1.08 -5.96
C PRO A 92 -11.26 -0.21 -6.74
N GLY A 93 -10.81 -1.37 -6.26
CA GLY A 93 -10.93 -2.66 -6.95
C GLY A 93 -9.58 -3.22 -7.38
N SER A 94 -8.61 -3.19 -6.46
CA SER A 94 -7.32 -3.83 -6.62
C SER A 94 -7.46 -5.34 -6.82
N THR A 95 -6.47 -5.95 -7.46
CA THR A 95 -6.54 -7.39 -7.78
C THR A 95 -6.30 -8.28 -6.56
N ASN A 96 -5.40 -7.87 -5.67
CA ASN A 96 -4.99 -8.68 -4.52
C ASN A 96 -5.54 -8.16 -3.18
N GLY A 97 -6.37 -7.11 -3.22
CA GLY A 97 -6.98 -6.49 -2.05
C GLY A 97 -6.01 -5.66 -1.22
N THR A 98 -6.58 -4.88 -0.32
CA THR A 98 -5.87 -4.04 0.64
C THR A 98 -6.29 -4.43 2.05
N THR A 99 -5.35 -4.72 2.95
CA THR A 99 -5.64 -5.01 4.37
C THR A 99 -5.06 -3.95 5.29
N ILE A 100 -5.57 -3.86 6.53
CA ILE A 100 -5.12 -2.89 7.53
C ILE A 100 -4.78 -3.64 8.81
N ASN A 101 -3.68 -3.27 9.48
CA ASN A 101 -3.29 -3.77 10.81
C ASN A 101 -3.21 -5.30 10.91
N GLY A 102 -2.89 -5.98 9.81
CA GLY A 102 -2.73 -7.43 9.77
C GLY A 102 -4.05 -8.20 9.76
N THR A 103 -5.18 -7.56 9.42
CA THR A 103 -6.45 -8.27 9.22
C THR A 103 -6.33 -9.23 8.04
N ALA A 104 -6.83 -10.46 8.23
CA ALA A 104 -6.88 -11.46 7.15
C ALA A 104 -7.86 -11.05 6.04
N ASN A 105 -8.93 -10.32 6.39
CA ASN A 105 -9.93 -9.86 5.44
C ASN A 105 -9.50 -8.51 4.84
N PRO A 106 -9.46 -8.38 3.50
CA PRO A 106 -9.34 -7.09 2.83
C PRO A 106 -10.48 -6.16 3.17
N ILE A 107 -10.22 -4.86 3.09
CA ILE A 107 -11.27 -3.85 3.14
C ILE A 107 -12.21 -4.00 1.94
N THR A 108 -13.48 -3.66 2.12
CA THR A 108 -14.46 -3.71 1.02
C THR A 108 -14.09 -2.68 -0.05
N HIS A 109 -14.09 -3.11 -1.32
CA HIS A 109 -13.86 -2.21 -2.44
C HIS A 109 -14.86 -1.05 -2.45
N ASN A 110 -14.39 0.13 -2.83
CA ASN A 110 -15.15 1.37 -2.94
C ASN A 110 -15.84 1.82 -1.63
N VAL A 111 -15.40 1.30 -0.48
CA VAL A 111 -15.82 1.75 0.85
C VAL A 111 -14.64 2.40 1.55
N GLU A 112 -14.84 3.63 2.02
CA GLU A 112 -13.81 4.36 2.74
C GLU A 112 -13.63 3.81 4.16
N VAL A 113 -12.37 3.60 4.56
CA VAL A 113 -12.00 3.20 5.91
C VAL A 113 -11.18 4.33 6.56
N PRO A 114 -11.67 4.96 7.65
CA PRO A 114 -10.91 5.98 8.36
C PRO A 114 -9.59 5.43 8.90
N LEU A 115 -8.51 6.21 8.77
CA LEU A 115 -7.18 5.86 9.27
C LEU A 115 -6.81 6.65 10.52
N ASN A 116 -6.04 5.99 11.38
CA ASN A 116 -5.46 6.54 12.59
C ASN A 116 -3.94 6.60 12.50
N ASP A 117 -3.33 7.34 13.42
CA ASP A 117 -1.89 7.30 13.58
C ASP A 117 -1.43 5.87 13.91
N SER A 118 -0.28 5.48 13.36
CA SER A 118 0.32 4.15 13.48
C SER A 118 -0.43 2.99 12.80
N ASP A 119 -1.52 3.26 12.07
CA ASP A 119 -2.14 2.24 11.22
C ASP A 119 -1.16 1.75 10.14
N ARG A 120 -1.21 0.45 9.86
CA ARG A 120 -0.41 -0.19 8.80
C ARG A 120 -1.32 -0.69 7.71
N ILE A 121 -1.04 -0.29 6.48
CA ILE A 121 -1.72 -0.76 5.29
C ILE A 121 -0.83 -1.80 4.62
N TYR A 122 -1.38 -2.93 4.22
CA TYR A 122 -0.68 -3.94 3.44
C TYR A 122 -1.29 -4.09 2.06
N VAL A 123 -0.42 -4.14 1.06
CA VAL A 123 -0.75 -4.25 -0.36
C VAL A 123 0.29 -5.13 -1.06
N GLY A 124 -0.13 -5.78 -2.15
CA GLY A 124 0.76 -6.63 -2.93
C GLY A 124 1.26 -7.87 -2.17
N ALA A 125 2.47 -8.31 -2.49
CA ALA A 125 3.07 -9.53 -1.95
C ALA A 125 3.84 -9.30 -0.65
N TRP A 126 4.36 -8.09 -0.43
CA TRP A 126 5.23 -7.81 0.71
C TRP A 126 5.16 -6.37 1.22
N THR A 127 4.39 -5.49 0.57
CA THR A 127 4.50 -4.06 0.85
C THR A 127 3.66 -3.66 2.07
N ALA A 128 4.32 -3.05 3.06
CA ALA A 128 3.69 -2.44 4.22
C ALA A 128 3.87 -0.91 4.19
N ILE A 129 2.81 -0.20 4.53
CA ILE A 129 2.77 1.26 4.60
C ILE A 129 2.29 1.68 6.00
N LEU A 130 3.21 2.14 6.84
CA LEU A 130 2.91 2.67 8.16
C LEU A 130 2.54 4.16 8.07
N LEU A 131 1.41 4.52 8.62
CA LEU A 131 0.94 5.90 8.71
C LEU A 131 1.46 6.52 9.99
N GLN A 132 2.05 7.72 9.87
CA GLN A 132 2.57 8.46 11.02
C GLN A 132 2.10 9.91 10.99
N LYS A 133 1.41 10.32 12.05
CA LYS A 133 1.04 11.70 12.34
C LYS A 133 2.18 12.38 13.09
N GLY A 134 2.63 13.52 12.56
CA GLY A 134 3.62 14.40 13.20
C GLY A 134 3.00 15.47 14.07
#